data_AF-A0A7S3LLX1-F1
#
_entry.id   AF-A0A7S3LLX1-F1
#
_cell.length_a   1.000
_cell.length_b   1.000
_cell.length_c   1.000
_cell.angle_alpha   90.00
_cell.angle_beta   90.00
_cell.angle_gamma   90.00
#
_symmetry.space_group_name_H-M   'P 1'
#
loop_
_entity.id
_entity.type
_entity.pdbx_description
1 polymer ?
#
loop_
_entity_poly.entity_id
_entity_poly.type
_entity_poly.pdbx_seq_one_letter_code
_entity_poly.pdbx_strand_id
1 'polypeptide(L)'
;MNHLSMFAFIIYAEVCGILTFPWGKALAEAGYLPPTAPPWPPTYNLARSTISMAVNVSGWSDPERGAQFGIISYDWSNAKRQWALQQPMDCEERLLNQAKMTKSVNQRTKVFVYRNIVKALPWFSSVRRILDDPSYSGFFLKFDPKSKYVLLWFFFETKFLLLKCVITYLLIDISINIQTRLHVPRCAAENSSKCSSYYHDQEQTPAVPTKEHPHPDGSCPSSSTEHDSGCNCGSQPCGEYLWNHRNGSQLREWLLKEHILSETGLASDSIDGFFIDDYWCSDLICKTNSHIQGCPCHDPVQGPTEIDKNSQLDMGLSDEDIRDITLAWNETMGQVQRAILDANGYTWTLIEKQQNANAMPTLLMKGNCVEQLRAACLGGEDYKFWHENPRLVGLTHSKEQKLTQLEQDVAFFLLVRGKFAWIGWGNWGMGWPFNPEPSHGELPPLPHGVPIPSLLKRDFGKPLSSCRETSPGVFTRKWTKHTVQLNCNNFAADLGKDSDIIVQ
;
A
#
# COMPACT_ATOMS: atom_id res chain seq x y z
N MET A 1 17.60 18.59 -81.08
CA MET A 1 16.36 19.24 -81.56
C MET A 1 15.18 18.63 -80.83
N ASN A 2 14.47 19.50 -80.10
CA ASN A 2 13.06 19.45 -79.69
C ASN A 2 12.54 18.36 -78.73
N HIS A 3 12.12 18.88 -77.57
CA HIS A 3 11.11 18.37 -76.64
C HIS A 3 9.75 18.09 -77.31
N LEU A 4 9.03 17.08 -76.83
CA LEU A 4 7.57 16.88 -76.91
C LEU A 4 7.12 16.10 -75.66
N SER A 5 6.34 16.73 -74.76
CA SER A 5 4.87 16.58 -74.56
C SER A 5 4.47 15.15 -74.14
N MET A 6 4.09 14.84 -72.89
CA MET A 6 2.94 15.25 -72.04
C MET A 6 1.55 14.85 -72.63
N PHE A 7 0.73 14.22 -71.77
CA PHE A 7 -0.58 13.53 -71.97
C PHE A 7 -0.46 12.04 -72.35
N ALA A 8 -1.14 11.06 -71.73
CA ALA A 8 -2.16 11.00 -70.69
C ALA A 8 -2.26 9.53 -70.19
N PHE A 9 -2.65 9.29 -68.93
CA PHE A 9 -3.90 8.61 -68.56
C PHE A 9 -3.97 8.34 -67.05
N ILE A 10 -4.97 8.96 -66.44
CA ILE A 10 -5.54 8.71 -65.11
C ILE A 10 -6.39 7.45 -65.20
N ILE A 11 -6.15 6.41 -64.39
CA ILE A 11 -7.16 5.42 -63.96
C ILE A 11 -6.78 4.90 -62.55
N TYR A 12 -7.65 5.22 -61.58
CA TYR A 12 -7.97 4.54 -60.31
C TYR A 12 -6.87 4.16 -59.31
N ALA A 13 -6.77 4.96 -58.24
CA ALA A 13 -6.40 4.49 -56.90
C ALA A 13 -7.01 5.42 -55.82
N GLU A 14 -8.35 5.54 -55.80
CA GLU A 14 -9.08 5.94 -54.59
C GLU A 14 -9.59 4.67 -53.90
N VAL A 15 -9.61 4.69 -52.56
CA VAL A 15 -9.92 3.58 -51.63
C VAL A 15 -8.72 2.71 -51.23
N CYS A 16 -7.71 3.36 -50.66
CA CYS A 16 -7.00 2.84 -49.48
C CYS A 16 -6.35 4.03 -48.79
N GLY A 17 -7.18 4.82 -48.11
CA GLY A 17 -6.71 5.80 -47.14
C GLY A 17 -6.01 5.06 -46.02
N ILE A 18 -4.70 4.86 -46.14
CA ILE A 18 -3.84 4.52 -45.01
C ILE A 18 -3.83 5.76 -44.13
N LEU A 19 -4.85 5.85 -43.28
CA LEU A 19 -4.81 6.64 -42.06
C LEU A 19 -3.69 6.02 -41.23
N THR A 20 -2.46 6.50 -41.40
CA THR A 20 -1.43 6.37 -40.38
C THR A 20 -1.88 7.23 -39.20
N PHE A 21 -2.87 6.74 -38.45
CA PHE A 21 -3.11 7.22 -37.11
C PHE A 21 -1.79 7.03 -36.34
N PRO A 22 -1.30 8.05 -35.63
CA PRO A 22 -0.11 7.92 -34.81
C PRO A 22 -0.44 7.11 -33.54
N TRP A 23 -0.74 5.82 -33.70
CA TRP A 23 -0.88 4.87 -32.59
C TRP A 23 0.45 4.60 -31.87
N GLY A 24 1.58 5.07 -32.42
CA GLY A 24 2.92 4.80 -31.88
C GLY A 24 3.39 5.72 -30.75
N LYS A 25 2.61 6.73 -30.33
CA LYS A 25 3.00 7.64 -29.23
C LYS A 25 1.91 7.92 -28.19
N ALA A 26 0.69 7.44 -28.40
CA ALA A 26 -0.44 7.65 -27.48
C ALA A 26 -0.71 6.49 -26.52
N LEU A 27 0.05 5.39 -26.62
CA LEU A 27 0.28 4.46 -25.50
C LEU A 27 1.41 5.00 -24.60
N ALA A 28 1.44 6.31 -24.40
CA ALA A 28 2.06 6.88 -23.22
C ALA A 28 1.26 6.36 -22.02
N GLU A 29 1.72 5.22 -21.50
CA GLU A 29 1.83 4.98 -20.08
C GLU A 29 0.55 5.33 -19.32
N ALA A 30 -0.56 4.69 -19.67
CA ALA A 30 -1.75 4.63 -18.81
C ALA A 30 -1.47 3.73 -17.60
N GLY A 31 -0.32 3.93 -16.95
CA GLY A 31 0.09 3.27 -15.72
C GLY A 31 0.08 4.25 -14.56
N TYR A 32 0.76 3.86 -13.49
CA TYR A 32 0.99 4.68 -12.30
C TYR A 32 1.35 6.11 -12.64
N LEU A 33 0.80 7.09 -11.89
CA LEU A 33 1.30 8.45 -12.00
C LEU A 33 2.74 8.53 -11.47
N PRO A 34 3.60 9.35 -12.08
CA PRO A 34 4.90 9.63 -11.49
C PRO A 34 4.72 10.33 -10.13
N PRO A 35 5.78 10.37 -9.31
CA PRO A 35 5.80 11.19 -8.10
C PRO A 35 5.29 12.60 -8.40
N THR A 36 4.24 13.02 -7.70
CA THR A 36 3.47 14.23 -8.04
C THR A 36 3.23 15.04 -6.78
N ALA A 37 3.44 16.35 -6.83
CA ALA A 37 3.18 17.24 -5.70
C ALA A 37 1.72 17.14 -5.20
N PRO A 38 1.48 17.24 -3.87
CA PRO A 38 0.14 17.36 -3.36
C PRO A 38 -0.51 18.68 -3.84
N PRO A 39 -1.85 18.73 -3.90
CA PRO A 39 -2.58 19.89 -4.42
C PRO A 39 -2.58 21.10 -3.46
N TRP A 40 -2.12 20.93 -2.21
CA TRP A 40 -2.05 22.01 -1.23
C TRP A 40 -0.71 22.77 -1.25
N PRO A 41 -0.69 24.03 -0.76
CA PRO A 41 0.55 24.81 -0.70
C PRO A 41 1.65 24.13 0.14
N PRO A 42 2.92 24.24 -0.27
CA PRO A 42 4.04 23.71 0.49
C PRO A 42 4.22 24.45 1.83
N THR A 43 4.83 23.78 2.80
CA THR A 43 5.19 24.39 4.09
C THR A 43 6.62 24.06 4.45
N TYR A 44 7.32 25.04 5.01
CA TYR A 44 8.68 24.88 5.54
C TYR A 44 8.71 24.76 7.07
N ASN A 45 7.56 24.87 7.73
CA ASN A 45 7.46 24.60 9.15
C ASN A 45 7.74 23.12 9.39
N LEU A 46 8.77 22.82 10.19
CA LEU A 46 9.23 21.45 10.41
C LEU A 46 8.14 20.56 11.03
N ALA A 47 7.41 21.08 12.02
CA ALA A 47 6.31 20.35 12.66
C ALA A 47 5.23 19.94 11.64
N ARG A 48 4.89 20.85 10.72
CA ARG A 48 3.93 20.58 9.63
C ARG A 48 4.50 19.76 8.47
N SER A 49 5.80 19.51 8.48
CA SER A 49 6.51 18.66 7.51
C SER A 49 6.80 17.29 8.13
N THR A 50 6.11 16.91 9.20
CA THR A 50 6.20 15.57 9.76
C THR A 50 5.13 14.67 9.17
N ILE A 51 5.43 13.37 9.06
CA ILE A 51 4.47 12.34 8.66
C ILE A 51 4.63 11.11 9.56
N SER A 52 3.52 10.49 9.92
CA SER A 52 3.51 9.24 10.68
C SER A 52 2.32 8.39 10.26
N MET A 53 2.45 7.08 10.43
CA MET A 53 1.35 6.15 10.38
C MET A 53 1.09 5.61 11.77
N ALA A 54 -0.17 5.57 12.16
CA ALA A 54 -0.63 4.98 13.41
C ALA A 54 -1.30 3.63 13.13
N VAL A 55 -0.76 2.61 13.79
CA VAL A 55 -1.29 1.25 13.91
C VAL A 55 -1.72 1.10 15.37
N ASN A 56 -2.94 0.63 15.61
CA ASN A 56 -3.43 0.43 16.98
C ASN A 56 -4.49 -0.67 17.04
N VAL A 57 -4.05 -1.90 17.32
CA VAL A 57 -4.96 -3.04 17.30
C VAL A 57 -5.89 -3.07 18.50
N SER A 58 -5.60 -2.32 19.56
CA SER A 58 -6.31 -2.39 20.84
C SER A 58 -7.51 -1.45 20.95
N GLY A 59 -7.51 -0.32 20.22
CA GLY A 59 -8.52 0.72 20.34
C GLY A 59 -8.22 1.93 19.46
N TRP A 60 -8.88 3.06 19.77
CA TRP A 60 -8.66 4.32 19.07
C TRP A 60 -7.24 4.83 19.29
N SER A 61 -6.62 5.35 18.23
CA SER A 61 -5.41 6.14 18.36
C SER A 61 -5.72 7.47 19.05
N ASP A 62 -4.79 7.94 19.88
CA ASP A 62 -4.91 9.23 20.56
C ASP A 62 -4.99 10.39 19.53
N PRO A 63 -6.12 11.10 19.43
CA PRO A 63 -6.29 12.19 18.46
C PRO A 63 -5.40 13.39 18.77
N GLU A 64 -5.10 13.66 20.05
CA GLU A 64 -4.16 14.73 20.45
C GLU A 64 -2.77 14.44 19.91
N ARG A 65 -2.40 13.16 19.93
CA ARG A 65 -1.13 12.70 19.42
C ARG A 65 -1.07 12.79 17.89
N GLY A 66 -2.11 12.31 17.19
CA GLY A 66 -2.21 12.43 15.73
C GLY A 66 -2.16 13.89 15.25
N ALA A 67 -2.81 14.79 15.97
CA ALA A 67 -2.89 16.22 15.68
C ALA A 67 -1.55 16.98 15.80
N GLN A 68 -0.50 16.36 16.33
CA GLN A 68 0.83 16.96 16.39
C GLN A 68 1.61 16.81 15.08
N PHE A 69 1.17 15.95 14.17
CA PHE A 69 1.83 15.71 12.90
C PHE A 69 1.32 16.63 11.79
N GLY A 70 2.17 16.86 10.78
CA GLY A 70 1.77 17.48 9.53
C GLY A 70 0.81 16.59 8.75
N ILE A 71 1.16 15.31 8.63
CA ILE A 71 0.34 14.23 8.08
C ILE A 71 0.30 13.08 9.09
N ILE A 72 -0.89 12.57 9.38
CA ILE A 72 -1.08 11.31 10.12
C ILE A 72 -1.91 10.36 9.27
N SER A 73 -1.42 9.14 9.11
CA SER A 73 -2.10 8.05 8.41
C SER A 73 -2.64 7.05 9.40
N TYR A 74 -3.89 6.61 9.25
CA TYR A 74 -4.47 5.55 10.06
C TYR A 74 -4.59 4.27 9.23
N ASP A 75 -3.89 3.24 9.69
CA ASP A 75 -3.95 1.91 9.12
C ASP A 75 -5.31 1.23 9.44
N TRP A 76 -5.71 0.22 8.67
CA TRP A 76 -6.94 -0.55 8.92
C TRP A 76 -6.95 -1.23 10.29
N SER A 77 -5.77 -1.51 10.86
CA SER A 77 -5.61 -2.00 12.22
C SER A 77 -6.05 -1.00 13.29
N ASN A 78 -6.26 0.29 12.98
CA ASN A 78 -6.71 1.26 13.96
C ASN A 78 -8.09 0.89 14.52
N ALA A 79 -8.18 0.78 15.84
CA ALA A 79 -9.36 0.30 16.57
C ALA A 79 -9.77 -1.14 16.23
N LYS A 80 -8.82 -1.99 15.81
CA LYS A 80 -9.09 -3.39 15.39
C LYS A 80 -9.91 -4.20 16.35
N ARG A 81 -9.53 -4.24 17.61
CA ARG A 81 -10.30 -4.94 18.64
C ARG A 81 -11.74 -4.46 18.73
N GLN A 82 -12.03 -3.18 18.47
CA GLN A 82 -13.38 -2.66 18.56
C GLN A 82 -14.21 -3.00 17.33
N TRP A 83 -13.64 -2.81 16.12
CA TRP A 83 -14.37 -3.05 14.88
C TRP A 83 -14.51 -4.54 14.57
N ALA A 84 -13.57 -5.39 14.98
CA ALA A 84 -13.66 -6.84 14.84
C ALA A 84 -14.74 -7.46 15.75
N LEU A 85 -15.15 -6.75 16.81
CA LEU A 85 -16.26 -7.14 17.67
C LEU A 85 -17.63 -6.69 17.14
N GLN A 86 -17.68 -5.83 16.11
CA GLN A 86 -18.94 -5.39 15.52
C GLN A 86 -19.52 -6.47 14.59
N GLN A 87 -20.84 -6.49 14.52
CA GLN A 87 -21.64 -7.52 13.86
C GLN A 87 -22.73 -6.81 13.01
N PRO A 88 -22.47 -6.49 11.73
CA PRO A 88 -21.24 -6.75 10.97
C PRO A 88 -20.09 -5.78 11.32
N MET A 89 -18.86 -6.13 10.92
CA MET A 89 -17.67 -5.28 11.12
C MET A 89 -17.79 -3.91 10.43
N ASP A 90 -17.25 -2.86 11.07
CA ASP A 90 -17.39 -1.44 10.68
C ASP A 90 -16.03 -0.70 10.55
N CYS A 91 -14.98 -1.40 10.10
CA CYS A 91 -13.62 -0.86 10.03
C CYS A 91 -13.55 0.44 9.21
N GLU A 92 -14.25 0.48 8.08
CA GLU A 92 -14.28 1.63 7.17
C GLU A 92 -14.83 2.90 7.87
N GLU A 93 -15.94 2.76 8.60
CA GLU A 93 -16.54 3.84 9.38
C GLU A 93 -15.65 4.26 10.54
N ARG A 94 -14.91 3.32 11.14
CA ARG A 94 -13.97 3.61 12.24
C ARG A 94 -12.83 4.47 11.76
N LEU A 95 -12.26 4.20 10.58
CA LEU A 95 -11.23 5.06 10.00
C LEU A 95 -11.73 6.51 9.80
N LEU A 96 -12.95 6.68 9.29
CA LEU A 96 -13.59 8.01 9.18
C LEU A 96 -13.74 8.68 10.55
N ASN A 97 -14.22 7.95 11.56
CA ASN A 97 -14.41 8.48 12.91
C ASN A 97 -13.07 8.86 13.56
N GLN A 98 -12.01 8.07 13.38
CA GLN A 98 -10.67 8.42 13.82
C GLN A 98 -10.18 9.72 13.17
N ALA A 99 -10.44 9.89 11.86
CA ALA A 99 -10.08 11.11 11.16
C ALA A 99 -10.82 12.34 11.72
N LYS A 100 -12.13 12.21 11.96
CA LYS A 100 -12.95 13.26 12.59
C LYS A 100 -12.42 13.64 13.98
N MET A 101 -12.05 12.67 14.81
CA MET A 101 -11.49 12.92 16.15
C MET A 101 -10.19 13.73 16.06
N THR A 102 -9.27 13.35 15.19
CA THR A 102 -8.00 14.08 15.01
C THR A 102 -8.21 15.49 14.47
N LYS A 103 -9.11 15.66 13.50
CA LYS A 103 -9.47 16.97 12.95
C LYS A 103 -10.11 17.89 13.98
N SER A 104 -10.89 17.32 14.92
CA SER A 104 -11.50 18.10 16.00
C SER A 104 -10.47 18.75 16.93
N VAL A 105 -9.29 18.12 17.08
CA VAL A 105 -8.15 18.69 17.82
C VAL A 105 -7.40 19.70 16.95
N ASN A 106 -7.06 19.33 15.71
CA ASN A 106 -6.30 20.19 14.81
C ASN A 106 -6.72 20.04 13.35
N GLN A 107 -7.56 20.97 12.89
CA GLN A 107 -8.05 21.04 11.50
C GLN A 107 -6.94 21.17 10.45
N ARG A 108 -5.72 21.61 10.84
CA ARG A 108 -4.59 21.78 9.92
C ARG A 108 -3.80 20.50 9.68
N THR A 109 -3.94 19.50 10.54
CA THR A 109 -3.31 18.19 10.34
C THR A 109 -3.97 17.51 9.15
N LYS A 110 -3.16 16.99 8.25
CA LYS A 110 -3.65 16.18 7.13
C LYS A 110 -3.86 14.76 7.61
N VAL A 111 -5.06 14.22 7.41
CA VAL A 111 -5.39 12.87 7.86
C VAL A 111 -5.57 11.96 6.67
N PHE A 112 -4.76 10.90 6.61
CA PHE A 112 -4.90 9.84 5.63
C PHE A 112 -5.52 8.61 6.28
N VAL A 113 -6.29 7.86 5.50
CA VAL A 113 -6.86 6.59 5.95
C VAL A 113 -6.46 5.47 5.02
N TYR A 114 -6.42 4.25 5.55
CA TYR A 114 -6.15 3.06 4.78
C TYR A 114 -7.21 2.81 3.70
N ARG A 115 -6.75 2.43 2.51
CA ARG A 115 -7.54 1.85 1.43
C ARG A 115 -6.72 0.76 0.75
N ASN A 116 -7.40 -0.20 0.15
CA ASN A 116 -6.73 -1.24 -0.63
C ASN A 116 -7.47 -1.42 -1.95
N ILE A 117 -6.71 -1.45 -3.04
CA ILE A 117 -7.25 -1.69 -4.38
C ILE A 117 -6.70 -2.97 -5.00
N VAL A 118 -5.88 -3.74 -4.29
CA VAL A 118 -5.49 -5.12 -4.61
C VAL A 118 -6.46 -6.09 -3.96
N LYS A 119 -6.71 -5.88 -2.67
CA LYS A 119 -7.56 -6.67 -1.78
C LYS A 119 -8.93 -6.02 -1.59
N ALA A 120 -9.99 -6.83 -1.66
CA ALA A 120 -11.38 -6.49 -1.37
C ALA A 120 -11.72 -6.93 0.05
N LEU A 121 -11.59 -6.01 1.00
CA LEU A 121 -11.70 -6.32 2.44
C LEU A 121 -13.16 -6.27 2.92
N PRO A 122 -13.81 -7.38 3.31
CA PRO A 122 -15.24 -7.41 3.63
C PRO A 122 -15.55 -6.86 5.04
N TRP A 123 -14.54 -6.46 5.80
CA TRP A 123 -14.71 -5.61 6.98
C TRP A 123 -14.92 -4.13 6.63
N PHE A 124 -14.81 -3.76 5.35
CA PHE A 124 -15.26 -2.47 4.81
C PHE A 124 -16.71 -2.63 4.34
N SER A 125 -17.61 -1.80 4.84
CA SER A 125 -19.04 -1.99 4.60
C SER A 125 -19.41 -1.79 3.13
N SER A 126 -18.70 -0.91 2.42
CA SER A 126 -18.83 -0.70 0.98
C SER A 126 -18.52 -1.98 0.19
N VAL A 127 -17.39 -2.63 0.50
CA VAL A 127 -16.95 -3.88 -0.15
C VAL A 127 -17.88 -5.04 0.18
N ARG A 128 -18.20 -5.22 1.46
CA ARG A 128 -19.10 -6.29 1.92
C ARG A 128 -20.42 -6.32 1.15
N ARG A 129 -21.01 -5.14 0.92
CA ARG A 129 -22.30 -5.00 0.24
C ARG A 129 -22.28 -5.59 -1.18
N ILE A 130 -21.18 -5.44 -1.90
CA ILE A 130 -21.06 -5.91 -3.29
C ILE A 130 -20.50 -7.33 -3.39
N LEU A 131 -19.88 -7.87 -2.34
CA LEU A 131 -19.38 -9.25 -2.32
C LEU A 131 -20.52 -10.27 -2.50
N ASP A 132 -21.68 -9.97 -1.92
CA ASP A 132 -22.87 -10.83 -1.97
C ASP A 132 -23.80 -10.54 -3.15
N ASP A 133 -23.56 -9.45 -3.90
CA ASP A 133 -24.40 -9.07 -5.03
C ASP A 133 -23.89 -9.69 -6.34
N PRO A 134 -24.67 -10.59 -6.98
CA PRO A 134 -24.24 -11.29 -8.19
C PRO A 134 -23.94 -10.34 -9.37
N SER A 135 -24.49 -9.12 -9.37
CA SER A 135 -24.22 -8.09 -10.38
C SER A 135 -22.76 -7.65 -10.37
N TYR A 136 -22.08 -7.81 -9.23
CA TYR A 136 -20.66 -7.47 -9.04
C TYR A 136 -19.75 -8.70 -9.05
N SER A 137 -20.27 -9.90 -9.36
CA SER A 137 -19.49 -11.14 -9.34
C SER A 137 -18.27 -11.16 -10.28
N GLY A 138 -18.24 -10.27 -11.27
CA GLY A 138 -17.11 -10.07 -12.17
C GLY A 138 -15.96 -9.25 -11.57
N PHE A 139 -16.18 -8.59 -10.43
CA PHE A 139 -15.19 -7.75 -9.76
C PHE A 139 -14.17 -8.55 -8.96
N PHE A 140 -14.44 -9.82 -8.68
CA PHE A 140 -13.62 -10.65 -7.80
C PHE A 140 -12.99 -11.81 -8.55
N LEU A 141 -11.75 -12.15 -8.21
CA LEU A 141 -11.12 -13.39 -8.68
C LEU A 141 -11.76 -14.60 -8.00
N LYS A 142 -11.82 -15.72 -8.72
CA LYS A 142 -12.48 -16.96 -8.27
C LYS A 142 -11.45 -18.04 -8.04
N PHE A 143 -11.75 -18.97 -7.15
CA PHE A 143 -11.00 -20.22 -7.07
C PHE A 143 -11.13 -21.00 -8.39
N ASP A 144 -10.09 -21.76 -8.75
CA ASP A 144 -10.10 -22.63 -9.92
C ASP A 144 -11.25 -23.66 -9.77
N PRO A 145 -12.19 -23.72 -10.72
CA PRO A 145 -13.23 -24.74 -10.72
C PRO A 145 -12.69 -26.16 -10.90
N LYS A 146 -11.44 -26.35 -11.37
CA LYS A 146 -10.77 -27.65 -11.54
C LYS A 146 -10.10 -28.15 -10.27
N SER A 147 -9.84 -27.27 -9.28
CA SER A 147 -9.34 -27.65 -7.96
C SER A 147 -10.41 -28.34 -7.09
N LYS A 148 -11.29 -29.13 -7.71
CA LYS A 148 -12.30 -29.90 -6.99
C LYS A 148 -11.59 -30.94 -6.13
N TYR A 149 -12.04 -31.04 -4.88
CA TYR A 149 -11.88 -32.24 -4.08
C TYR A 149 -12.32 -33.43 -4.93
N VAL A 150 -11.37 -34.24 -5.37
CA VAL A 150 -11.68 -35.60 -5.81
C VAL A 150 -12.07 -36.34 -4.54
N LEU A 151 -13.34 -36.20 -4.13
CA LEU A 151 -13.98 -37.15 -3.25
C LEU A 151 -14.08 -38.43 -4.06
N LEU A 152 -13.01 -39.21 -4.07
CA LEU A 152 -13.02 -40.60 -4.52
C LEU A 152 -13.96 -41.35 -3.57
N TRP A 153 -15.27 -41.28 -3.86
CA TRP A 153 -16.22 -42.28 -3.44
C TRP A 153 -15.83 -43.57 -4.16
N PHE A 154 -14.87 -44.29 -3.58
CA PHE A 154 -14.75 -45.72 -3.83
C PHE A 154 -16.03 -46.36 -3.26
N PHE A 155 -17.05 -46.47 -4.10
CA PHE A 155 -18.07 -47.50 -3.92
C PHE A 155 -17.35 -48.85 -3.99
N PHE A 156 -16.95 -49.37 -2.84
CA PHE A 156 -16.75 -50.80 -2.66
C PHE A 156 -18.13 -51.47 -2.77
N GLU A 157 -18.63 -51.64 -3.99
CA GLU A 157 -19.61 -52.69 -4.25
C GLU A 157 -18.88 -54.03 -4.12
N THR A 158 -18.82 -54.47 -2.87
CA THR A 158 -18.68 -55.87 -2.54
C THR A 158 -19.95 -56.58 -3.00
N LYS A 159 -19.84 -57.34 -4.10
CA LYS A 159 -20.44 -58.69 -4.25
C LYS A 159 -20.11 -59.28 -5.62
N PHE A 160 -19.18 -60.25 -5.63
CA PHE A 160 -19.27 -61.60 -6.23
C PHE A 160 -17.84 -62.17 -6.31
N LEU A 161 -17.42 -62.94 -5.31
CA LEU A 161 -17.35 -64.41 -5.28
C LEU A 161 -16.38 -65.04 -6.31
N LEU A 162 -15.34 -65.67 -5.75
CA LEU A 162 -14.62 -66.83 -6.28
C LEU A 162 -13.78 -66.67 -7.56
N LEU A 163 -12.53 -66.26 -7.39
CA LEU A 163 -11.42 -66.98 -8.04
C LEU A 163 -10.12 -66.87 -7.23
N LYS A 164 -9.85 -67.91 -6.43
CA LYS A 164 -8.49 -68.20 -5.95
C LYS A 164 -7.67 -68.71 -7.14
N CYS A 165 -6.99 -67.83 -7.85
CA CYS A 165 -5.82 -68.20 -8.66
C CYS A 165 -4.96 -66.97 -8.98
N VAL A 166 -3.75 -66.97 -8.41
CA VAL A 166 -2.51 -66.48 -9.05
C VAL A 166 -2.55 -65.03 -9.58
N ILE A 167 -2.53 -64.05 -8.69
CA ILE A 167 -1.75 -62.81 -8.88
C ILE A 167 -1.16 -62.41 -7.53
N THR A 168 -0.10 -63.12 -7.13
CA THR A 168 0.96 -62.55 -6.30
C THR A 168 1.85 -61.76 -7.28
N TYR A 169 2.21 -60.52 -6.93
CA TYR A 169 3.04 -59.53 -7.67
C TYR A 169 2.26 -58.35 -8.31
N LEU A 170 2.62 -57.16 -7.83
CA LEU A 170 2.23 -55.82 -8.28
C LEU A 170 0.79 -55.37 -8.01
N LEU A 171 0.44 -55.24 -6.73
CA LEU A 171 -0.35 -54.08 -6.31
C LEU A 171 0.61 -53.15 -5.58
N ILE A 172 1.34 -52.36 -6.39
CA ILE A 172 1.91 -51.12 -5.90
C ILE A 172 0.72 -50.31 -5.41
N ASP A 173 0.67 -50.06 -4.11
CA ASP A 173 -0.32 -49.21 -3.46
C ASP A 173 -0.05 -47.76 -3.90
N ILE A 174 -0.33 -47.49 -5.18
CA ILE A 174 -0.38 -46.17 -5.78
C ILE A 174 -1.72 -45.57 -5.32
N SER A 175 -1.82 -45.27 -4.03
CA SER A 175 -2.69 -44.20 -3.56
C SER A 175 -2.09 -42.90 -4.10
N ILE A 176 -2.34 -42.58 -5.37
CA ILE A 176 -2.18 -41.20 -5.84
C ILE A 176 -3.25 -40.42 -5.11
N ASN A 177 -2.87 -39.89 -3.97
CA ASN A 177 -3.55 -38.81 -3.32
C ASN A 177 -3.42 -37.60 -4.26
N ILE A 178 -4.18 -37.58 -5.36
CA ILE A 178 -4.39 -36.37 -6.18
C ILE A 178 -5.33 -35.49 -5.37
N GLN A 179 -4.80 -35.00 -4.26
CA GLN A 179 -5.32 -33.84 -3.59
C GLN A 179 -4.80 -32.64 -4.37
N THR A 180 -5.57 -32.17 -5.34
CA THR A 180 -5.58 -30.74 -5.64
C THR A 180 -6.28 -30.05 -4.46
N ARG A 181 -5.66 -30.11 -3.28
CA ARG A 181 -6.05 -29.27 -2.16
C ARG A 181 -5.70 -27.85 -2.60
N LEU A 182 -6.71 -26.99 -2.59
CA LEU A 182 -6.45 -25.55 -2.47
C LEU A 182 -5.54 -25.33 -1.27
N HIS A 183 -4.61 -24.39 -1.39
CA HIS A 183 -3.68 -24.07 -0.33
C HIS A 183 -4.39 -23.29 0.79
N VAL A 184 -5.42 -22.52 0.43
CA VAL A 184 -6.29 -21.82 1.37
C VAL A 184 -7.72 -22.39 1.39
N PRO A 185 -8.40 -22.47 2.56
CA PRO A 185 -9.76 -23.00 2.65
C PRO A 185 -10.78 -22.04 2.04
N ARG A 186 -11.81 -22.59 1.37
CA ARG A 186 -12.92 -21.78 0.82
C ARG A 186 -13.91 -21.27 1.87
N CYS A 187 -13.88 -21.88 3.06
CA CYS A 187 -14.87 -21.68 4.09
C CYS A 187 -14.21 -21.14 5.35
N ALA A 188 -14.96 -20.33 6.10
CA ALA A 188 -14.51 -19.77 7.36
C ALA A 188 -14.21 -20.89 8.37
N ALA A 189 -13.11 -20.76 9.11
CA ALA A 189 -12.70 -21.78 10.09
C ALA A 189 -13.73 -21.93 11.22
N GLU A 190 -14.37 -20.84 11.60
CA GLU A 190 -15.40 -20.75 12.63
C GLU A 190 -16.79 -21.18 12.16
N ASN A 191 -17.03 -21.21 10.85
CA ASN A 191 -18.34 -21.56 10.30
C ASN A 191 -18.21 -22.18 8.90
N SER A 192 -18.26 -23.51 8.84
CA SER A 192 -18.16 -24.28 7.59
C SER A 192 -19.32 -24.07 6.61
N SER A 193 -20.42 -23.42 7.03
CA SER A 193 -21.51 -23.03 6.12
C SER A 193 -21.24 -21.70 5.41
N LYS A 194 -20.31 -20.87 5.93
CA LYS A 194 -19.84 -19.65 5.27
C LYS A 194 -18.70 -20.04 4.35
N CYS A 195 -18.99 -20.16 3.06
CA CYS A 195 -18.00 -20.46 2.03
C CYS A 195 -18.11 -19.45 0.88
N SER A 196 -17.00 -19.17 0.22
CA SER A 196 -16.98 -18.33 -0.98
C SER A 196 -16.55 -19.11 -2.23
N SER A 197 -17.12 -18.71 -3.36
CA SER A 197 -16.57 -19.05 -4.68
C SER A 197 -15.41 -18.14 -5.09
N TYR A 198 -15.30 -16.98 -4.46
CA TYR A 198 -14.23 -16.01 -4.73
C TYR A 198 -12.98 -16.41 -3.96
N TYR A 199 -11.83 -16.23 -4.60
CA TYR A 199 -10.55 -16.46 -3.93
C TYR A 199 -10.39 -15.45 -2.80
N HIS A 200 -9.98 -15.97 -1.65
CA HIS A 200 -9.59 -15.21 -0.48
C HIS A 200 -8.65 -16.06 0.35
N ASP A 201 -7.78 -15.41 1.12
CA ASP A 201 -6.99 -16.08 2.14
C ASP A 201 -7.24 -15.47 3.53
N GLN A 202 -6.40 -15.88 4.49
CA GLN A 202 -6.54 -15.60 5.91
C GLN A 202 -5.20 -15.17 6.53
N GLU A 203 -4.29 -14.58 5.73
CA GLU A 203 -2.94 -14.29 6.20
C GLU A 203 -2.92 -13.09 7.16
N GLN A 204 -3.61 -12.00 6.81
CA GLN A 204 -3.73 -10.80 7.64
C GLN A 204 -5.20 -10.44 7.87
N THR A 205 -5.99 -11.40 8.32
CA THR A 205 -7.43 -11.23 8.51
C THR A 205 -7.84 -11.37 9.97
N PRO A 206 -8.94 -10.72 10.37
CA PRO A 206 -9.60 -11.06 11.62
C PRO A 206 -10.00 -12.54 11.62
N ALA A 207 -9.63 -13.27 12.66
CA ALA A 207 -10.01 -14.66 12.82
C ALA A 207 -10.40 -14.98 14.26
N VAL A 208 -11.15 -16.06 14.44
CA VAL A 208 -11.41 -16.61 15.76
C VAL A 208 -10.12 -17.26 16.27
N PRO A 209 -9.66 -16.92 17.50
CA PRO A 209 -8.50 -17.58 18.10
C PRO A 209 -8.68 -19.10 18.14
N THR A 210 -7.70 -19.83 17.62
CA THR A 210 -7.65 -21.30 17.70
C THR A 210 -6.57 -21.75 18.67
N LYS A 211 -6.47 -23.05 18.94
CA LYS A 211 -5.38 -23.57 19.77
C LYS A 211 -4.02 -23.42 19.07
N GLU A 212 -4.01 -23.57 17.76
CA GLU A 212 -2.83 -23.46 16.89
C GLU A 212 -2.45 -22.00 16.62
N HIS A 213 -3.45 -21.11 16.58
CA HIS A 213 -3.31 -19.66 16.39
C HIS A 213 -4.09 -18.91 17.47
N PRO A 214 -3.57 -18.84 18.71
CA PRO A 214 -4.27 -18.23 19.84
C PRO A 214 -4.33 -16.69 19.77
N HIS A 215 -3.54 -16.07 18.90
CA HIS A 215 -3.44 -14.62 18.72
C HIS A 215 -3.51 -14.28 17.21
N PRO A 216 -4.63 -14.56 16.54
CA PRO A 216 -4.77 -14.20 15.13
C PRO A 216 -4.84 -12.69 14.99
N ASP A 217 -4.55 -12.20 13.78
CA ASP A 217 -4.48 -10.78 13.49
C ASP A 217 -5.88 -10.12 13.51
N GLY A 218 -6.32 -9.70 14.70
CA GLY A 218 -7.70 -9.31 14.96
C GLY A 218 -8.51 -10.48 15.50
N SER A 219 -8.52 -10.63 16.82
CA SER A 219 -9.27 -11.71 17.46
C SER A 219 -10.77 -11.42 17.49
N CYS A 220 -11.55 -12.24 16.79
CA CYS A 220 -13.00 -12.28 16.93
C CYS A 220 -13.42 -13.07 18.18
N PRO A 221 -14.63 -12.87 18.74
CA PRO A 221 -15.12 -13.64 19.88
C PRO A 221 -15.19 -15.13 19.58
N SER A 222 -14.75 -15.97 20.53
CA SER A 222 -14.73 -17.44 20.40
C SER A 222 -15.96 -18.15 20.97
N SER A 223 -16.87 -17.46 21.68
CA SER A 223 -18.01 -18.07 22.38
C SER A 223 -19.36 -17.47 21.93
N SER A 224 -20.52 -18.05 22.18
CA SER A 224 -21.01 -19.45 22.22
C SER A 224 -22.55 -19.43 22.34
N THR A 225 -23.20 -18.40 21.78
CA THR A 225 -24.65 -18.40 21.61
C THR A 225 -24.86 -18.70 20.12
N GLU A 226 -25.64 -19.75 19.84
CA GLU A 226 -25.72 -20.51 18.58
C GLU A 226 -26.00 -19.71 17.29
N HIS A 227 -26.16 -18.39 17.37
CA HIS A 227 -26.56 -17.58 16.22
C HIS A 227 -25.58 -16.47 15.80
N ASP A 228 -24.57 -16.09 16.61
CA ASP A 228 -23.67 -14.96 16.28
C ASP A 228 -22.21 -15.14 16.78
N SER A 229 -21.70 -16.38 16.83
CA SER A 229 -20.29 -16.62 17.20
C SER A 229 -19.34 -16.48 16.00
N GLY A 230 -18.27 -15.71 16.15
CA GLY A 230 -17.17 -15.61 15.19
C GLY A 230 -17.05 -14.26 14.46
N CYS A 231 -16.22 -14.23 13.43
CA CYS A 231 -16.04 -13.02 12.62
C CYS A 231 -17.27 -12.80 11.72
N ASN A 232 -17.72 -11.55 11.61
CA ASN A 232 -18.90 -11.20 10.82
C ASN A 232 -18.62 -10.13 9.78
N CYS A 233 -18.28 -10.61 8.60
CA CYS A 233 -18.16 -9.85 7.38
C CYS A 233 -19.35 -10.14 6.44
N GLY A 234 -20.52 -10.50 6.97
CA GLY A 234 -21.70 -10.88 6.18
C GLY A 234 -21.81 -12.40 5.95
N SER A 235 -22.33 -12.78 4.78
CA SER A 235 -22.48 -14.19 4.38
C SER A 235 -21.18 -14.83 3.90
N GLN A 236 -20.19 -14.03 3.52
CA GLN A 236 -18.89 -14.50 3.06
C GLN A 236 -17.93 -14.68 4.25
N PRO A 237 -16.94 -15.59 4.15
CA PRO A 237 -15.80 -15.61 5.06
C PRO A 237 -15.16 -14.23 5.21
N CYS A 238 -14.73 -13.87 6.43
CA CYS A 238 -13.85 -12.73 6.62
C CYS A 238 -12.48 -13.10 6.07
N GLY A 239 -12.12 -12.62 4.88
CA GLY A 239 -10.88 -12.98 4.19
C GLY A 239 -10.38 -11.83 3.32
N GLU A 240 -9.14 -11.91 2.83
CA GLU A 240 -8.60 -10.95 1.86
C GLU A 240 -8.96 -11.41 0.44
N TYR A 241 -10.09 -10.92 -0.06
CA TYR A 241 -10.52 -11.22 -1.43
C TYR A 241 -9.68 -10.43 -2.43
N LEU A 242 -9.61 -10.87 -3.69
CA LEU A 242 -8.85 -10.16 -4.72
C LEU A 242 -9.74 -9.51 -5.77
N TRP A 243 -9.45 -8.24 -6.07
CA TRP A 243 -10.07 -7.53 -7.18
C TRP A 243 -9.59 -8.06 -8.52
N ASN A 244 -10.51 -8.24 -9.47
CA ASN A 244 -10.23 -8.61 -10.85
C ASN A 244 -10.18 -7.36 -11.73
N HIS A 245 -9.02 -6.72 -11.80
CA HIS A 245 -8.83 -5.49 -12.59
C HIS A 245 -9.09 -5.66 -14.10
N ARG A 246 -9.11 -6.89 -14.62
CA ARG A 246 -9.49 -7.18 -16.00
C ARG A 246 -10.97 -6.92 -16.30
N ASN A 247 -11.80 -6.74 -15.28
CA ASN A 247 -13.20 -6.31 -15.44
C ASN A 247 -13.32 -4.89 -16.04
N GLY A 248 -12.20 -4.19 -16.24
CA GLY A 248 -12.13 -2.99 -17.04
C GLY A 248 -12.73 -1.79 -16.32
N SER A 249 -13.60 -1.05 -17.01
CA SER A 249 -14.14 0.21 -16.51
C SER A 249 -15.15 0.06 -15.38
N GLN A 250 -15.85 -1.07 -15.26
CA GLN A 250 -16.91 -1.21 -14.24
C GLN A 250 -16.34 -1.25 -12.82
N LEU A 251 -15.39 -2.16 -12.56
CA LEU A 251 -14.67 -2.19 -11.27
C LEU A 251 -13.98 -0.85 -11.00
N ARG A 252 -13.31 -0.29 -12.01
CA ARG A 252 -12.59 0.98 -11.86
C ARG A 252 -13.52 2.12 -11.47
N GLU A 253 -14.65 2.26 -12.14
CA GLU A 253 -15.65 3.28 -11.83
C GLU A 253 -16.19 3.11 -10.40
N TRP A 254 -16.45 1.88 -9.97
CA TRP A 254 -16.87 1.60 -8.60
C TRP A 254 -15.79 1.97 -7.58
N LEU A 255 -14.54 1.56 -7.80
CA LEU A 255 -13.42 1.93 -6.90
C LEU A 255 -13.30 3.46 -6.77
N LEU A 256 -13.40 4.17 -7.89
CA LEU A 256 -13.34 5.63 -7.88
C LEU A 256 -14.48 6.25 -7.09
N LYS A 257 -15.73 5.91 -7.42
CA LYS A 257 -16.92 6.59 -6.87
C LYS A 257 -17.30 6.12 -5.48
N GLU A 258 -17.26 4.82 -5.24
CA GLU A 258 -17.84 4.18 -4.06
C GLU A 258 -16.80 3.82 -2.99
N HIS A 259 -15.51 3.77 -3.35
CA HIS A 259 -14.44 3.41 -2.41
C HIS A 259 -13.48 4.57 -2.06
N ILE A 260 -13.09 5.35 -3.07
CA ILE A 260 -12.12 6.46 -2.94
C ILE A 260 -12.81 7.81 -2.71
N LEU A 261 -13.79 8.15 -3.55
CA LEU A 261 -14.53 9.43 -3.47
C LEU A 261 -15.82 9.33 -2.65
N SER A 262 -15.96 8.28 -1.84
CA SER A 262 -17.14 8.04 -1.02
C SER A 262 -17.19 8.92 0.24
N GLU A 263 -18.31 8.88 0.97
CA GLU A 263 -18.49 9.58 2.25
C GLU A 263 -17.51 9.13 3.35
N THR A 264 -17.02 7.89 3.25
CA THR A 264 -15.98 7.34 4.13
C THR A 264 -14.57 7.62 3.60
N GLY A 265 -14.46 8.18 2.39
CA GLY A 265 -13.23 8.61 1.72
C GLY A 265 -13.18 10.13 1.53
N LEU A 266 -12.80 10.60 0.33
CA LEU A 266 -12.54 12.03 0.06
C LEU A 266 -13.79 12.92 -0.03
N ALA A 267 -15.01 12.38 -0.01
CA ALA A 267 -16.19 13.24 0.15
C ALA A 267 -16.33 13.76 1.60
N SER A 268 -15.58 13.21 2.55
CA SER A 268 -15.48 13.74 3.91
C SER A 268 -14.35 14.76 4.04
N ASP A 269 -14.67 15.96 4.53
CA ASP A 269 -13.69 17.02 4.86
C ASP A 269 -12.68 16.60 5.95
N SER A 270 -12.92 15.48 6.62
CA SER A 270 -12.00 14.97 7.64
C SER A 270 -10.86 14.13 7.07
N ILE A 271 -10.93 13.73 5.80
CA ILE A 271 -9.93 12.88 5.14
C ILE A 271 -9.26 13.70 4.03
N ASP A 272 -7.94 13.84 4.08
CA ASP A 272 -7.15 14.57 3.09
C ASP A 272 -6.41 13.65 2.12
N GLY A 273 -6.53 12.33 2.29
CA GLY A 273 -5.80 11.39 1.46
C GLY A 273 -5.82 9.97 1.96
N PHE A 274 -4.98 9.15 1.34
CA PHE A 274 -4.96 7.71 1.56
C PHE A 274 -3.56 7.16 1.76
N PHE A 275 -3.51 6.09 2.53
CA PHE A 275 -2.48 5.08 2.41
C PHE A 275 -3.09 3.94 1.60
N ILE A 276 -2.68 3.81 0.33
CA ILE A 276 -3.16 2.76 -0.57
C ILE A 276 -2.13 1.66 -0.57
N ASP A 277 -2.41 0.61 0.18
CA ASP A 277 -1.47 -0.48 0.39
C ASP A 277 -1.51 -1.52 -0.73
N ASP A 278 -0.48 -2.38 -0.74
CA ASP A 278 -0.28 -3.49 -1.65
C ASP A 278 -0.05 -3.13 -3.14
N TYR A 279 0.46 -4.11 -3.87
CA TYR A 279 0.60 -4.02 -5.32
C TYR A 279 0.45 -5.37 -6.03
N TRP A 280 0.26 -5.31 -7.34
CA TRP A 280 0.39 -6.47 -8.22
C TRP A 280 1.77 -6.49 -8.87
N CYS A 281 2.35 -7.69 -9.02
CA CYS A 281 3.58 -7.91 -9.74
C CYS A 281 3.45 -9.03 -10.77
N SER A 282 4.18 -8.93 -11.89
CA SER A 282 4.26 -9.97 -12.91
C SER A 282 5.69 -10.13 -13.42
N ASP A 283 6.18 -11.36 -13.37
CA ASP A 283 7.50 -11.72 -13.89
C ASP A 283 7.65 -11.41 -15.39
N LEU A 284 6.57 -11.59 -16.17
CA LEU A 284 6.58 -11.28 -17.61
C LEU A 284 6.80 -9.78 -17.85
N ILE A 285 6.20 -8.92 -17.02
CA ILE A 285 6.41 -7.47 -17.07
C ILE A 285 7.84 -7.15 -16.65
N CYS A 286 8.31 -7.68 -15.52
CA CYS A 286 9.64 -7.39 -15.00
C CYS A 286 10.78 -7.87 -15.90
N LYS A 287 10.58 -8.97 -16.64
CA LYS A 287 11.51 -9.43 -17.69
C LYS A 287 11.60 -8.46 -18.87
N THR A 288 10.50 -7.79 -19.20
CA THR A 288 10.43 -6.85 -20.33
C THR A 288 10.93 -5.46 -19.94
N ASN A 289 10.60 -5.01 -18.72
CA ASN A 289 11.06 -3.75 -18.17
C ASN A 289 11.17 -3.86 -16.64
N SER A 290 12.40 -4.04 -16.15
CA SER A 290 12.71 -4.15 -14.73
C SER A 290 12.56 -2.85 -13.94
N HIS A 291 12.31 -1.73 -14.62
CA HIS A 291 12.10 -0.42 -14.00
C HIS A 291 10.62 -0.08 -13.78
N ILE A 292 9.70 -0.97 -14.18
CA ILE A 292 8.28 -0.81 -13.83
C ILE A 292 8.12 -1.06 -12.33
N GLN A 293 7.23 -0.28 -11.72
CA GLN A 293 6.91 -0.42 -10.32
C GLN A 293 6.35 -1.81 -9.99
N GLY A 294 6.71 -2.31 -8.80
CA GLY A 294 6.43 -3.67 -8.37
C GLY A 294 7.52 -4.66 -8.77
N CYS A 295 8.42 -4.27 -9.69
CA CYS A 295 9.55 -5.10 -10.06
C CYS A 295 10.78 -4.90 -9.15
N PRO A 296 11.58 -5.96 -8.97
CA PRO A 296 11.25 -7.35 -9.33
C PRO A 296 10.20 -7.93 -8.35
N CYS A 297 9.51 -9.00 -8.76
CA CYS A 297 8.58 -9.73 -7.88
C CYS A 297 9.37 -10.47 -6.80
N HIS A 298 9.66 -9.79 -5.70
CA HIS A 298 10.39 -10.36 -4.57
C HIS A 298 9.47 -11.09 -3.59
N ASP A 299 8.21 -10.65 -3.50
CA ASP A 299 7.20 -11.21 -2.61
C ASP A 299 5.81 -10.78 -3.12
N PRO A 300 4.94 -11.70 -3.60
CA PRO A 300 5.18 -13.14 -3.86
C PRO A 300 6.03 -13.36 -5.12
N VAL A 301 6.25 -14.64 -5.48
CA VAL A 301 6.95 -15.04 -6.73
C VAL A 301 6.37 -14.32 -7.96
N GLN A 302 5.05 -14.15 -8.03
CA GLN A 302 4.30 -13.22 -8.88
C GLN A 302 2.85 -13.14 -8.40
N GLY A 303 2.12 -12.06 -8.70
CA GLY A 303 0.73 -11.85 -8.27
C GLY A 303 0.57 -10.70 -7.26
N PRO A 304 -0.47 -10.74 -6.41
CA PRO A 304 -0.73 -9.71 -5.41
C PRO A 304 0.19 -9.86 -4.19
N THR A 305 0.64 -8.76 -3.59
CA THR A 305 1.42 -8.79 -2.34
C THR A 305 0.61 -9.21 -1.13
N GLU A 306 1.30 -9.79 -0.14
CA GLU A 306 0.74 -10.15 1.17
C GLU A 306 -0.49 -11.06 1.06
N ILE A 307 -0.39 -12.05 0.17
CA ILE A 307 -1.39 -13.08 -0.11
C ILE A 307 -0.64 -14.41 -0.26
N ASP A 308 -1.30 -15.54 0.01
CA ASP A 308 -0.71 -16.87 -0.10
C ASP A 308 0.06 -17.03 -1.41
N LYS A 309 1.32 -17.46 -1.31
CA LYS A 309 2.23 -17.59 -2.45
C LYS A 309 1.74 -18.54 -3.56
N ASN A 310 0.75 -19.39 -3.27
CA ASN A 310 0.14 -20.31 -4.23
C ASN A 310 -1.21 -19.78 -4.77
N SER A 311 -1.58 -18.54 -4.46
CA SER A 311 -2.83 -17.90 -4.90
C SER A 311 -3.06 -17.99 -6.41
N GLN A 312 -2.00 -17.83 -7.21
CA GLN A 312 -2.05 -18.02 -8.66
C GLN A 312 -2.58 -19.42 -9.04
N LEU A 313 -2.07 -20.47 -8.38
CA LEU A 313 -2.49 -21.86 -8.61
C LEU A 313 -3.92 -22.10 -8.11
N ASP A 314 -4.25 -21.59 -6.94
CA ASP A 314 -5.58 -21.74 -6.32
C ASP A 314 -6.68 -21.05 -7.14
N MET A 315 -6.35 -19.98 -7.87
CA MET A 315 -7.23 -19.30 -8.81
C MET A 315 -7.20 -19.90 -10.23
N GLY A 316 -6.21 -20.77 -10.52
CA GLY A 316 -6.04 -21.36 -11.84
C GLY A 316 -5.58 -20.35 -12.90
N LEU A 317 -4.80 -19.35 -12.49
CA LEU A 317 -4.31 -18.27 -13.35
C LEU A 317 -2.97 -18.64 -14.00
N SER A 318 -2.86 -18.36 -15.30
CA SER A 318 -1.59 -18.41 -16.04
C SER A 318 -0.70 -17.19 -15.75
N ASP A 319 0.56 -17.25 -16.15
CA ASP A 319 1.47 -16.09 -16.05
C ASP A 319 0.96 -14.92 -16.91
N GLU A 320 0.31 -15.22 -18.04
CA GLU A 320 -0.38 -14.22 -18.87
C GLU A 320 -1.55 -13.58 -18.15
N ASP A 321 -2.35 -14.36 -17.40
CA ASP A 321 -3.43 -13.80 -16.58
C ASP A 321 -2.87 -12.84 -15.52
N ILE A 322 -1.78 -13.21 -14.84
CA ILE A 322 -1.13 -12.36 -13.84
C ILE A 322 -0.60 -11.07 -14.48
N ARG A 323 0.05 -11.17 -15.65
CA ARG A 323 0.48 -10.01 -16.45
C ARG A 323 -0.69 -9.08 -16.77
N ASP A 324 -1.78 -9.63 -17.28
CA ASP A 324 -2.93 -8.83 -17.74
C ASP A 324 -3.67 -8.18 -16.56
N ILE A 325 -3.80 -8.87 -15.42
CA ILE A 325 -4.33 -8.28 -14.18
C ILE A 325 -3.42 -7.14 -13.70
N THR A 326 -2.10 -7.34 -13.71
CA THR A 326 -1.12 -6.35 -13.24
C THR A 326 -1.15 -5.08 -14.11
N LEU A 327 -1.24 -5.22 -15.43
CA LEU A 327 -1.39 -4.08 -16.34
C LEU A 327 -2.72 -3.33 -16.10
N ALA A 328 -3.82 -4.05 -15.92
CA ALA A 328 -5.11 -3.44 -15.65
C ALA A 328 -5.18 -2.77 -14.26
N TRP A 329 -4.48 -3.33 -13.26
CA TRP A 329 -4.30 -2.72 -11.93
C TRP A 329 -3.49 -1.43 -12.04
N ASN A 330 -2.36 -1.43 -12.76
CA ASN A 330 -1.55 -0.23 -13.00
C ASN A 330 -2.37 0.92 -13.62
N GLU A 331 -3.22 0.60 -14.60
CA GLU A 331 -4.14 1.59 -15.19
C GLU A 331 -5.17 2.10 -14.20
N THR A 332 -5.77 1.18 -13.43
CA THR A 332 -6.73 1.52 -12.38
C THR A 332 -6.10 2.44 -11.33
N MET A 333 -4.89 2.13 -10.87
CA MET A 333 -4.19 2.92 -9.87
C MET A 333 -3.83 4.32 -10.37
N GLY A 334 -3.36 4.45 -11.62
CA GLY A 334 -3.15 5.76 -12.23
C GLY A 334 -4.42 6.62 -12.31
N GLN A 335 -5.59 6.00 -12.56
CA GLN A 335 -6.88 6.71 -12.51
C GLN A 335 -7.31 7.06 -11.08
N VAL A 336 -7.12 6.16 -10.11
CA VAL A 336 -7.36 6.43 -8.69
C VAL A 336 -6.52 7.60 -8.19
N GLN A 337 -5.23 7.63 -8.51
CA GLN A 337 -4.34 8.74 -8.13
C GLN A 337 -4.76 10.07 -8.76
N ARG A 338 -5.17 10.08 -10.03
CA ARG A 338 -5.73 11.28 -10.68
C ARG A 338 -6.97 11.77 -9.96
N ALA A 339 -7.94 10.88 -9.71
CA ALA A 339 -9.17 11.24 -9.02
C ALA A 339 -8.91 11.77 -7.60
N ILE A 340 -7.94 11.20 -6.87
CA ILE A 340 -7.51 11.70 -5.57
C ILE A 340 -6.99 13.13 -5.67
N LEU A 341 -6.10 13.42 -6.63
CA LEU A 341 -5.56 14.77 -6.84
C LEU A 341 -6.63 15.77 -7.28
N ASP A 342 -7.53 15.36 -8.19
CA ASP A 342 -8.64 16.17 -8.68
C ASP A 342 -9.62 16.52 -7.56
N ALA A 343 -9.79 15.63 -6.59
CA ALA A 343 -10.57 15.85 -5.38
C ALA A 343 -9.80 16.58 -4.26
N ASN A 344 -8.66 17.22 -4.58
CA ASN A 344 -7.78 17.94 -3.65
C ASN A 344 -7.24 17.06 -2.50
N GLY A 345 -7.22 15.74 -2.69
CA GLY A 345 -6.61 14.76 -1.80
C GLY A 345 -5.17 14.41 -2.20
N TYR A 346 -4.58 13.45 -1.47
CA TYR A 346 -3.25 12.92 -1.78
C TYR A 346 -3.08 11.45 -1.38
N THR A 347 -2.00 10.81 -1.79
CA THR A 347 -1.68 9.45 -1.35
C THR A 347 -0.18 9.25 -1.17
N TRP A 348 0.21 8.35 -0.26
CA TRP A 348 1.61 7.97 -0.07
C TRP A 348 2.27 7.54 -1.37
N THR A 349 1.53 6.90 -2.26
CA THR A 349 2.09 6.34 -3.48
C THR A 349 2.54 7.36 -4.53
N LEU A 350 2.18 8.63 -4.34
CA LEU A 350 2.70 9.75 -5.13
C LEU A 350 3.98 10.36 -4.54
N ILE A 351 4.45 9.86 -3.40
CA ILE A 351 5.73 10.22 -2.83
C ILE A 351 6.82 9.35 -3.48
N GLU A 352 7.94 9.98 -3.82
CA GLU A 352 9.09 9.32 -4.42
C GLU A 352 9.54 8.09 -3.59
N LYS A 353 9.72 6.95 -4.27
CA LYS A 353 10.09 5.65 -3.69
C LYS A 353 9.07 5.03 -2.71
N GLN A 354 7.86 5.60 -2.62
CA GLN A 354 6.77 5.08 -1.79
C GLN A 354 5.66 4.47 -2.64
N GLN A 355 5.93 4.15 -3.90
CA GLN A 355 4.87 3.89 -4.85
C GLN A 355 4.12 2.59 -4.52
N ASN A 356 4.77 1.60 -3.91
CA ASN A 356 4.09 0.42 -3.36
C ASN A 356 3.59 0.62 -1.93
N ALA A 357 3.47 1.87 -1.48
CA ALA A 357 3.09 2.24 -0.11
C ALA A 357 3.92 1.55 0.98
N ASN A 358 5.12 1.05 0.66
CA ASN A 358 6.01 0.42 1.63
C ASN A 358 6.56 1.37 2.69
N ALA A 359 6.11 2.62 2.71
CA ALA A 359 6.56 3.69 3.58
C ALA A 359 8.07 3.58 3.84
N MET A 360 8.89 3.44 2.78
CA MET A 360 10.34 3.23 2.87
C MET A 360 11.06 4.57 2.74
N PRO A 361 11.24 5.33 3.84
CA PRO A 361 11.90 6.62 3.79
C PRO A 361 13.32 6.51 3.23
N THR A 362 13.81 7.62 2.66
CA THR A 362 15.26 7.77 2.47
C THR A 362 15.94 7.94 3.82
N LEU A 363 16.76 6.98 4.22
CA LEU A 363 17.54 7.01 5.45
C LEU A 363 18.95 7.53 5.19
N LEU A 364 19.41 8.42 6.08
CA LEU A 364 20.79 8.85 6.13
C LEU A 364 21.62 7.84 6.92
N MET A 365 22.73 7.39 6.35
CA MET A 365 23.73 6.60 7.05
C MET A 365 25.10 7.29 6.97
N LYS A 366 25.95 7.08 7.97
CA LYS A 366 27.32 7.60 7.94
C LYS A 366 28.07 7.22 6.66
N GLY A 367 27.89 5.98 6.19
CA GLY A 367 28.55 5.46 4.99
C GLY A 367 28.11 6.09 3.66
N ASN A 368 26.91 6.68 3.59
CA ASN A 368 26.37 7.26 2.35
C ASN A 368 26.10 8.78 2.43
N CYS A 369 26.48 9.42 3.54
CA CYS A 369 26.22 10.84 3.82
C CYS A 369 26.74 11.77 2.71
N VAL A 370 28.00 11.61 2.29
CA VAL A 370 28.64 12.46 1.27
C VAL A 370 27.97 12.27 -0.10
N GLU A 371 27.72 11.03 -0.48
CA GLU A 371 27.11 10.68 -1.77
C GLU A 371 25.69 11.25 -1.89
N GLN A 372 24.83 10.98 -0.90
CA GLN A 372 23.45 11.47 -0.90
C GLN A 372 23.39 13.01 -0.91
N LEU A 373 24.21 13.68 -0.10
CA LEU A 373 24.22 15.15 -0.06
C LEU A 373 24.83 15.76 -1.32
N ARG A 374 25.85 15.14 -1.95
CA ARG A 374 26.34 15.63 -3.25
C ARG A 374 25.26 15.53 -4.32
N ALA A 375 24.56 14.40 -4.39
CA ALA A 375 23.44 14.26 -5.32
C ALA A 375 22.36 15.32 -5.08
N ALA A 376 22.05 15.64 -3.82
CA ALA A 376 21.06 16.66 -3.49
C ALA A 376 21.54 18.11 -3.70
N CYS A 377 22.83 18.39 -3.54
CA CYS A 377 23.35 19.76 -3.43
C CYS A 377 24.13 20.25 -4.67
N LEU A 378 24.53 19.39 -5.60
CA LEU A 378 25.39 19.76 -6.76
C LEU A 378 24.65 20.46 -7.93
N GLY A 379 23.32 20.65 -7.86
CA GLY A 379 22.54 21.16 -8.99
C GLY A 379 22.25 20.08 -10.03
N GLY A 380 21.69 20.47 -11.19
CA GLY A 380 21.40 19.53 -12.29
C GLY A 380 20.11 18.70 -12.13
N GLU A 381 20.04 17.57 -12.81
CA GLU A 381 18.86 16.68 -12.79
C GLU A 381 18.64 16.02 -11.42
N ASP A 382 19.72 15.63 -10.73
CA ASP A 382 19.62 15.10 -9.36
C ASP A 382 19.03 16.15 -8.41
N TYR A 383 19.40 17.42 -8.57
CA TYR A 383 18.81 18.50 -7.78
C TYR A 383 17.29 18.61 -8.02
N LYS A 384 16.81 18.52 -9.26
CA LYS A 384 15.36 18.52 -9.54
C LYS A 384 14.69 17.32 -8.88
N PHE A 385 15.29 16.15 -9.00
CA PHE A 385 14.82 14.94 -8.32
C PHE A 385 14.68 15.16 -6.81
N TRP A 386 15.62 15.83 -6.15
CA TRP A 386 15.55 16.11 -4.71
C TRP A 386 14.57 17.22 -4.32
N HIS A 387 14.42 18.25 -5.15
CA HIS A 387 13.71 19.48 -4.76
C HIS A 387 12.32 19.67 -5.38
N GLU A 388 12.04 19.01 -6.50
CA GLU A 388 10.76 19.09 -7.22
C GLU A 388 9.83 17.91 -6.90
N ASN A 389 10.38 16.70 -6.72
CA ASN A 389 9.58 15.53 -6.36
C ASN A 389 9.22 15.52 -4.86
N PRO A 390 8.01 15.05 -4.50
CA PRO A 390 7.65 14.83 -3.10
C PRO A 390 8.54 13.75 -2.48
N ARG A 391 9.06 13.99 -1.28
CA ARG A 391 9.97 13.05 -0.61
C ARG A 391 9.60 12.70 0.81
N LEU A 392 9.98 11.49 1.18
CA LEU A 392 9.99 11.03 2.56
C LEU A 392 11.42 10.78 3.02
N VAL A 393 11.82 11.46 4.09
CA VAL A 393 13.08 11.23 4.82
C VAL A 393 12.76 10.56 6.14
N GLY A 394 13.60 9.59 6.52
CA GLY A 394 13.36 8.75 7.68
C GLY A 394 14.08 9.23 8.91
N LEU A 395 13.55 8.86 10.07
CA LEU A 395 14.21 8.98 11.35
C LEU A 395 14.82 7.63 11.74
N THR A 396 16.12 7.64 12.01
CA THR A 396 16.88 6.43 12.31
C THR A 396 16.74 6.07 13.77
N HIS A 397 16.43 4.80 14.03
CA HIS A 397 16.24 4.25 15.36
C HIS A 397 17.01 2.96 15.59
N SER A 398 17.24 2.62 16.86
CA SER A 398 17.80 1.35 17.28
C SER A 398 16.76 0.22 17.19
N LYS A 399 17.18 -1.01 17.49
CA LYS A 399 16.26 -2.16 17.61
C LYS A 399 15.24 -1.97 18.74
N GLU A 400 15.64 -1.27 19.80
CA GLU A 400 14.79 -0.83 20.91
C GLU A 400 13.96 0.42 20.57
N GLN A 401 13.90 0.78 19.29
CA GLN A 401 13.18 1.92 18.74
C GLN A 401 13.60 3.27 19.35
N LYS A 402 14.82 3.41 19.84
CA LYS A 402 15.33 4.71 20.31
C LYS A 402 15.94 5.45 19.15
N LEU A 403 15.63 6.75 18.98
CA LEU A 403 16.31 7.57 17.98
C LEU A 403 17.81 7.64 18.30
N THR A 404 18.64 7.28 17.33
CA THR A 404 20.11 7.17 17.54
C THR A 404 20.89 8.34 16.94
N GLN A 405 20.29 9.07 15.98
CA GLN A 405 20.97 10.14 15.23
C GLN A 405 19.99 11.24 14.79
N LEU A 406 19.05 11.61 15.67
CA LEU A 406 17.98 12.57 15.37
C LEU A 406 18.49 13.89 14.79
N GLU A 407 19.57 14.45 15.33
CA GLU A 407 20.11 15.73 14.85
C GLU A 407 20.65 15.61 13.42
N GLN A 408 21.31 14.49 13.09
CA GLN A 408 21.81 14.19 11.75
C GLN A 408 20.67 14.01 10.75
N ASP A 409 19.62 13.27 11.11
CA ASP A 409 18.45 13.05 10.25
C ASP A 409 17.72 14.38 9.97
N VAL A 410 17.54 15.22 11.00
CA VAL A 410 16.93 16.55 10.85
C VAL A 410 17.82 17.47 10.02
N ALA A 411 19.14 17.47 10.24
CA ALA A 411 20.07 18.26 9.44
C ALA A 411 20.02 17.84 7.97
N PHE A 412 20.05 16.54 7.69
CA PHE A 412 19.91 15.98 6.36
C PHE A 412 18.61 16.41 5.69
N PHE A 413 17.48 16.22 6.36
CA PHE A 413 16.18 16.65 5.86
C PHE A 413 16.17 18.14 5.52
N LEU A 414 16.68 19.01 6.39
CA LEU A 414 16.73 20.45 6.15
C LEU A 414 17.70 20.82 5.01
N LEU A 415 18.80 20.08 4.82
CA LEU A 415 19.71 20.29 3.69
C LEU A 415 19.04 19.92 2.37
N VAL A 416 18.44 18.73 2.27
CA VAL A 416 17.95 18.17 1.00
C VAL A 416 16.51 18.53 0.65
N ARG A 417 15.69 18.99 1.61
CA ARG A 417 14.26 19.14 1.35
C ARG A 417 13.91 20.14 0.24
N GLY A 418 13.03 19.69 -0.64
CA GLY A 418 12.30 20.49 -1.61
C GLY A 418 11.10 21.25 -1.01
N LYS A 419 10.18 21.66 -1.89
CA LYS A 419 8.90 22.27 -1.51
C LYS A 419 8.00 21.27 -0.79
N PHE A 420 7.99 20.03 -1.27
CA PHE A 420 7.18 18.93 -0.75
C PHE A 420 8.11 17.85 -0.23
N ALA A 421 8.32 17.86 1.08
CA ALA A 421 9.12 16.83 1.74
C ALA A 421 8.62 16.67 3.16
N TRP A 422 8.61 15.41 3.61
CA TRP A 422 8.25 15.05 4.96
C TRP A 422 9.37 14.29 5.63
N ILE A 423 9.47 14.45 6.94
CA ILE A 423 10.33 13.65 7.82
C ILE A 423 9.45 12.81 8.73
N GLY A 424 9.77 11.53 8.84
CA GLY A 424 8.89 10.61 9.57
C GLY A 424 9.38 9.19 9.61
N TRP A 425 8.43 8.28 9.73
CA TRP A 425 8.65 6.83 9.77
C TRP A 425 7.84 6.17 8.66
N GLY A 426 8.18 4.92 8.38
CA GLY A 426 7.32 4.06 7.59
C GLY A 426 7.61 2.57 7.82
N ASN A 427 7.19 1.69 6.90
CA ASN A 427 6.36 0.47 7.09
C ASN A 427 6.87 -0.61 8.08
N TRP A 428 8.05 -0.45 8.67
CA TRP A 428 8.58 -1.38 9.68
C TRP A 428 9.01 -0.68 10.98
N GLY A 429 8.67 0.61 11.10
CA GLY A 429 8.63 1.42 12.32
C GLY A 429 7.21 1.91 12.63
N MET A 430 6.17 1.19 12.19
CA MET A 430 4.75 1.51 12.39
C MET A 430 4.33 1.65 13.88
N GLY A 431 5.18 1.20 14.79
CA GLY A 431 5.02 1.35 16.24
C GLY A 431 5.75 2.55 16.84
N TRP A 432 6.36 3.44 16.06
CA TRP A 432 7.09 4.58 16.62
C TRP A 432 6.65 5.90 15.99
N PRO A 433 6.17 6.87 16.79
CA PRO A 433 6.15 6.89 18.25
C PRO A 433 5.04 6.05 18.92
N PHE A 434 4.15 5.40 18.19
CA PHE A 434 2.96 4.78 18.76
C PHE A 434 3.18 3.32 19.15
N ASN A 435 3.96 3.09 20.20
CA ASN A 435 4.19 1.77 20.80
C ASN A 435 4.84 0.71 19.88
N PRO A 436 5.96 0.07 20.25
CA PRO A 436 6.26 -1.25 19.68
C PRO A 436 5.10 -2.16 20.08
N GLU A 437 4.05 -2.26 19.29
CA GLU A 437 3.29 -3.49 19.28
C GLU A 437 4.30 -4.53 18.78
N PRO A 438 4.66 -5.52 19.62
CA PRO A 438 5.21 -6.75 19.07
C PRO A 438 4.15 -7.27 18.09
N SER A 439 4.61 -7.86 16.98
CA SER A 439 3.79 -8.56 15.98
C SER A 439 2.38 -8.89 16.48
N HIS A 440 1.40 -8.08 16.05
CA HIS A 440 -0.04 -8.34 16.21
C HIS A 440 -0.56 -8.64 17.64
N GLY A 441 -0.18 -7.82 18.65
CA GLY A 441 -1.03 -7.64 19.84
C GLY A 441 -0.49 -8.07 21.21
N GLU A 442 0.83 -8.18 21.39
CA GLU A 442 1.38 -8.68 22.66
C GLU A 442 1.52 -7.63 23.78
N LEU A 443 1.43 -6.32 23.50
CA LEU A 443 1.54 -5.28 24.55
C LEU A 443 0.52 -4.15 24.36
N PRO A 444 -0.10 -3.65 25.45
CA PRO A 444 -0.97 -2.48 25.37
C PRO A 444 -0.17 -1.26 24.90
N PRO A 445 -0.75 -0.38 24.06
CA PRO A 445 -0.15 0.89 23.70
C PRO A 445 0.26 1.68 24.94
N LEU A 446 1.47 2.25 24.95
CA LEU A 446 1.76 3.37 25.84
C LEU A 446 0.62 4.38 25.69
N PRO A 447 -0.07 4.78 26.78
CA PRO A 447 -1.33 5.53 26.71
C PRO A 447 -1.27 6.83 25.87
N HIS A 448 -0.07 7.37 25.65
CA HIS A 448 0.17 8.63 24.94
C HIS A 448 1.20 8.51 23.80
N GLY A 449 1.64 7.28 23.48
CA GLY A 449 2.78 7.05 22.58
C GLY A 449 4.08 7.71 23.08
N VAL A 450 5.11 7.71 22.24
CA VAL A 450 6.39 8.36 22.45
C VAL A 450 6.28 9.83 22.04
N PRO A 451 6.68 10.82 22.85
CA PRO A 451 6.57 12.23 22.47
C PRO A 451 7.28 12.59 21.15
N ILE A 452 6.73 13.51 20.35
CA ILE A 452 7.42 14.09 19.19
C ILE A 452 8.65 14.81 19.75
N PRO A 453 9.87 14.49 19.30
CA PRO A 453 11.06 15.19 19.72
C PRO A 453 10.89 16.70 19.55
N SER A 454 11.25 17.48 20.59
CA SER A 454 11.11 18.94 20.58
C SER A 454 11.81 19.58 19.37
N LEU A 455 12.90 18.98 18.88
CA LEU A 455 13.60 19.42 17.68
C LEU A 455 12.71 19.47 16.43
N LEU A 456 11.76 18.55 16.27
CA LEU A 456 10.82 18.55 15.14
C LEU A 456 9.78 19.66 15.24
N LYS A 457 9.66 20.32 16.40
CA LYS A 457 8.78 21.48 16.62
C LYS A 457 9.47 22.82 16.36
N ARG A 458 10.79 22.81 16.15
CA ARG A 458 11.59 24.02 15.95
C ARG A 458 11.30 24.67 14.60
N ASP A 459 11.21 26.00 14.59
CA ASP A 459 10.98 26.77 13.38
C ASP A 459 12.30 27.25 12.77
N PHE A 460 12.74 26.56 11.71
CA PHE A 460 13.92 26.97 10.96
C PHE A 460 13.67 28.16 10.01
N GLY A 461 12.40 28.49 9.75
CA GLY A 461 11.98 29.51 8.81
C GLY A 461 11.91 29.01 7.36
N LYS A 462 12.33 29.83 6.40
CA LYS A 462 12.35 29.47 4.96
C LYS A 462 13.80 29.29 4.48
N PRO A 463 14.07 28.40 3.51
CA PRO A 463 15.41 28.29 2.93
C PRO A 463 15.73 29.58 2.16
N LEU A 464 16.90 30.16 2.43
CA LEU A 464 17.45 31.33 1.73
C LEU A 464 18.34 30.95 0.54
N SER A 465 18.80 29.70 0.51
CA SER A 465 19.63 29.15 -0.55
C SER A 465 19.34 27.66 -0.75
N SER A 466 19.84 27.12 -1.86
CA SER A 466 20.07 25.68 -1.99
C SER A 466 21.16 25.22 -1.02
N CYS A 467 21.19 23.92 -0.75
CA CYS A 467 22.33 23.30 -0.08
C CYS A 467 23.60 23.42 -0.94
N ARG A 468 24.77 23.49 -0.30
CA ARG A 468 26.07 23.49 -0.96
C ARG A 468 27.13 22.80 -0.10
N GLU A 469 28.09 22.15 -0.74
CA GLU A 469 29.31 21.64 -0.10
C GLU A 469 30.29 22.80 0.12
N THR A 470 30.50 23.22 1.37
CA THR A 470 31.39 24.36 1.70
C THR A 470 32.85 23.96 1.87
N SER A 471 33.08 22.69 2.19
CA SER A 471 34.40 22.04 2.18
C SER A 471 34.16 20.54 1.95
N PRO A 472 35.18 19.77 1.54
CA PRO A 472 34.99 18.34 1.26
C PRO A 472 34.31 17.60 2.42
N GLY A 473 33.11 17.07 2.17
CA GLY A 473 32.28 16.35 3.14
C GLY A 473 31.50 17.22 4.13
N VAL A 474 31.46 18.55 3.96
CA VAL A 474 30.69 19.48 4.81
C VAL A 474 29.66 20.23 3.98
N PHE A 475 28.39 20.01 4.30
CA PHE A 475 27.26 20.59 3.57
C PHE A 475 26.54 21.60 4.42
N THR A 476 26.16 22.73 3.83
CA THR A 476 25.44 23.80 4.51
C THR A 476 24.26 24.30 3.71
N ARG A 477 23.22 24.76 4.42
CA ARG A 477 22.09 25.49 3.83
C ARG A 477 21.66 26.61 4.77
N LYS A 478 21.49 27.81 4.23
CA LYS A 478 20.99 28.95 4.98
C LYS A 478 19.47 28.93 5.02
N TRP A 479 18.93 29.16 6.20
CA TRP A 479 17.52 29.39 6.46
C TRP A 479 17.33 30.79 7.06
N THR A 480 16.13 31.33 7.02
CA THR A 480 15.87 32.69 7.53
C THR A 480 16.17 32.86 9.01
N LYS A 481 16.18 31.78 9.79
CA LYS A 481 16.44 31.82 11.25
C LYS A 481 17.73 31.11 11.67
N HIS A 482 18.24 30.16 10.88
CA HIS A 482 19.40 29.36 11.23
C HIS A 482 20.27 29.04 10.01
N THR A 483 21.50 28.59 10.25
CA THR A 483 22.30 27.90 9.24
C THR A 483 22.38 26.45 9.66
N VAL A 484 21.99 25.54 8.75
CA VAL A 484 22.07 24.10 8.99
C VAL A 484 23.34 23.58 8.32
N GLN A 485 24.09 22.75 9.04
CA GLN A 485 25.28 22.08 8.56
C GLN A 485 25.26 20.59 8.92
N LEU A 486 25.78 19.77 8.03
CA LEU A 486 26.12 18.37 8.30
C LEU A 486 27.54 18.09 7.82
N ASN A 487 28.41 17.73 8.75
CA ASN A 487 29.77 17.30 8.47
C ASN A 487 29.81 15.78 8.39
N CYS A 488 29.83 15.23 7.18
CA CYS A 488 29.85 13.80 6.95
C CYS A 488 31.17 13.12 7.36
N ASN A 489 32.27 13.88 7.51
CA ASN A 489 33.57 13.31 7.87
C ASN A 489 33.57 12.76 9.31
N ASN A 490 32.87 13.44 10.23
CA ASN A 490 32.69 13.01 11.61
C ASN A 490 31.22 12.71 11.96
N PHE A 491 30.31 12.84 10.99
CA PHE A 491 28.86 12.64 11.13
C PHE A 491 28.22 13.56 12.17
N ALA A 492 28.74 14.79 12.29
CA ALA A 492 28.24 15.80 13.22
C ALA A 492 27.27 16.78 12.53
N ALA A 493 26.11 16.99 13.15
CA ALA A 493 25.14 18.00 12.74
C ALA A 493 25.34 19.30 13.53
N ASP A 494 25.11 20.43 12.88
CA ASP A 494 24.93 21.72 13.53
C ASP A 494 23.66 22.36 12.99
N LEU A 495 22.65 22.50 13.86
CA LEU A 495 21.34 23.04 13.54
C LEU A 495 21.22 24.52 13.92
N GLY A 496 22.35 25.17 14.22
CA GLY A 496 22.43 26.48 14.83
C GLY A 496 21.99 26.44 16.29
N LYS A 497 22.66 27.20 17.16
CA LYS A 497 22.11 27.50 18.49
C LYS A 497 20.82 28.30 18.31
N ASP A 498 19.86 28.11 19.20
CA ASP A 498 18.87 29.16 19.44
C ASP A 498 19.71 30.35 19.90
N SER A 499 19.97 31.30 19.00
CA SER A 499 20.48 32.58 19.43
C SER A 499 19.41 33.07 20.38
N ASP A 500 19.75 33.14 21.67
CA ASP A 500 18.82 33.42 22.76
C ASP A 500 17.80 34.43 22.27
N ILE A 501 16.59 33.95 21.98
CA ILE A 501 15.45 34.83 21.87
C ILE A 501 15.33 35.29 23.30
N ILE A 502 15.97 36.43 23.59
CA ILE A 502 15.73 37.20 24.79
C ILE A 502 14.24 37.46 24.75
N VAL A 503 13.49 36.62 25.47
CA VAL A 503 12.08 36.83 25.73
C VAL A 503 12.03 38.11 26.54
N GLN A 504 11.88 39.24 25.85
CA GLN A 504 11.54 40.51 26.47
C GLN A 504 10.06 40.52 26.82
#